data_AF-W6L9M0-F1
#
_entry.id   AF-W6L9M0-F1
#
_cell.length_a   1.000
_cell.length_b   1.000
_cell.length_c   1.000
_cell.angle_alpha   90.00
_cell.angle_beta   90.00
_cell.angle_gamma   90.00
#
_symmetry.space_group_name_H-M   'P 1'
#
loop_
_entity.id
_entity.type
_entity.pdbx_description
1 polymer ?
#
loop_
_entity_poly.entity_id
_entity_poly.type
_entity_poly.pdbx_seq_one_letter_code
_entity_poly.pdbx_strand_id
1 'polypeptide(L)'
;MSDLMMKTRPGYKCLLNKKILDRVIFLSRILNLTQLERRFVHLSSPDGAWRCPLEGHSSEIDLAPFIDHTQLQLSADRAAFEKLCGEPQRFNFKVVCVNGSRVALCRALLTRNTANTVKVGGVCGFPLGQTTTAIKAAEAMVKASGGVRDRQTALQYIETGVHRIGTSSGIAIISKNEPLETFKGGSY
;
A
#
# COMPACT_ATOMS: atom_id res chain seq x y z
N MET A 1 29.30 -5.72 -14.68
CA MET A 1 28.37 -5.18 -15.70
C MET A 1 28.44 -6.03 -16.96
N SER A 2 27.98 -7.28 -16.87
CA SER A 2 28.13 -8.22 -17.99
C SER A 2 27.20 -9.42 -17.80
N ASP A 3 25.89 -9.18 -17.59
CA ASP A 3 24.88 -10.24 -17.86
C ASP A 3 23.42 -9.76 -17.84
N LEU A 4 23.07 -8.71 -18.60
CA LEU A 4 21.65 -8.42 -18.91
C LEU A 4 21.29 -8.62 -20.38
N MET A 5 22.12 -9.40 -21.09
CA MET A 5 21.75 -10.02 -22.35
C MET A 5 21.32 -11.45 -22.04
N MET A 6 20.06 -11.65 -21.62
CA MET A 6 19.49 -13.01 -21.48
C MET A 6 19.31 -13.67 -22.85
N LYS A 7 20.42 -14.00 -23.51
CA LYS A 7 20.48 -14.68 -24.82
C LYS A 7 20.44 -16.20 -24.67
N THR A 8 20.59 -16.74 -23.46
CA THR A 8 20.82 -18.16 -23.23
C THR A 8 20.06 -18.67 -22.01
N ARG A 9 18.72 -18.67 -22.07
CA ARG A 9 17.92 -19.55 -21.19
C ARG A 9 17.80 -20.93 -21.86
N PRO A 10 17.94 -22.06 -21.13
CA PRO A 10 17.66 -23.38 -21.70
C PRO A 10 16.24 -23.40 -22.29
N GLY A 11 16.13 -23.65 -23.60
CA GLY A 11 14.84 -23.62 -24.33
C GLY A 11 14.56 -22.32 -25.12
N TYR A 12 15.38 -21.28 -25.01
CA TYR A 12 15.28 -20.06 -25.81
C TYR A 12 15.81 -20.30 -27.23
N LYS A 13 14.95 -20.78 -28.14
CA LYS A 13 15.28 -21.04 -29.56
C LYS A 13 14.67 -20.02 -30.53
N CYS A 14 14.06 -18.94 -30.05
CA CYS A 14 13.23 -18.00 -30.84
C CYS A 14 12.06 -18.66 -31.63
N LEU A 15 11.84 -19.96 -31.45
CA LEU A 15 10.77 -20.75 -32.09
C LEU A 15 9.37 -20.32 -31.63
N LEU A 16 9.25 -19.75 -30.42
CA LEU A 16 7.98 -19.29 -29.87
C LEU A 16 7.45 -18.05 -30.62
N ASN A 17 8.32 -17.07 -30.92
CA ASN A 17 7.92 -15.88 -31.67
C ASN A 17 7.41 -16.24 -33.06
N LYS A 18 8.07 -17.19 -33.75
CA LYS A 18 7.62 -17.73 -35.03
C LYS A 18 6.23 -18.37 -34.92
N LYS A 19 6.01 -19.25 -33.93
CA LYS A 19 4.71 -19.89 -33.70
C LYS A 19 3.59 -18.88 -33.38
N ILE A 20 3.91 -17.80 -32.64
CA ILE A 20 2.94 -16.75 -32.35
C ILE A 20 2.63 -15.96 -33.62
N LEU A 21 3.65 -15.62 -34.43
CA LEU A 21 3.47 -14.93 -35.70
C LEU A 21 2.62 -15.74 -36.68
N ASP A 22 2.86 -17.06 -36.78
CA ASP A 22 2.05 -17.97 -37.60
C ASP A 22 0.57 -17.95 -37.16
N ARG A 23 0.30 -17.91 -35.85
CA ARG A 23 -1.06 -17.77 -35.31
C ARG A 23 -1.69 -16.42 -35.60
N VAL A 24 -0.92 -15.33 -35.53
CA VAL A 24 -1.39 -13.97 -35.86
C VAL A 24 -1.77 -13.89 -37.34
N ILE A 25 -0.95 -14.45 -38.23
CA ILE A 25 -1.25 -14.51 -39.68
C ILE A 25 -2.50 -15.36 -39.94
N PHE A 26 -2.65 -16.49 -39.24
CA PHE A 26 -3.84 -17.32 -39.33
C PHE A 26 -5.11 -16.56 -38.89
N LEU A 27 -5.08 -15.90 -37.74
CA LEU A 27 -6.21 -15.11 -37.24
C LEU A 27 -6.51 -13.89 -38.13
N SER A 28 -5.49 -13.24 -38.68
CA SER A 28 -5.63 -12.16 -39.66
C SER A 28 -6.51 -12.57 -40.84
N ARG A 29 -6.31 -13.78 -41.37
CA ARG A 29 -7.10 -14.35 -42.46
C ARG A 29 -8.54 -14.68 -42.05
N ILE A 30 -8.73 -15.28 -40.87
CA ILE A 30 -10.07 -15.63 -40.38
C ILE A 30 -10.92 -14.39 -40.09
N LEU A 31 -10.30 -13.35 -39.53
CA LEU A 31 -10.98 -12.15 -39.07
C LEU A 31 -11.05 -11.03 -40.14
N ASN A 32 -10.56 -11.29 -41.37
CA ASN A 32 -10.43 -10.28 -42.43
C ASN A 32 -9.67 -9.01 -41.99
N LEU A 33 -8.72 -9.15 -41.07
CA LEU A 33 -7.87 -8.06 -40.58
C LEU A 33 -6.59 -8.03 -41.41
N THR A 34 -6.56 -7.23 -42.47
CA THR A 34 -5.40 -7.14 -43.36
C THR A 34 -4.15 -6.67 -42.61
N GLN A 35 -3.04 -7.39 -42.80
CA GLN A 35 -1.70 -7.05 -42.31
C GLN A 35 -1.59 -6.91 -40.77
N LEU A 36 -2.40 -7.64 -40.00
CA LEU A 36 -2.40 -7.62 -38.53
C LEU A 36 -0.99 -7.87 -37.96
N GLU A 37 -0.20 -8.72 -38.61
CA GLU A 37 1.18 -9.03 -38.26
C GLU A 37 2.11 -7.80 -38.22
N ARG A 38 1.81 -6.75 -39.00
CA ARG A 38 2.58 -5.50 -38.97
C ARG A 38 2.47 -4.77 -37.64
N ARG A 39 1.42 -5.04 -36.84
CA ARG A 39 1.29 -4.49 -35.48
C ARG A 39 2.19 -5.18 -34.47
N PHE A 40 2.75 -6.33 -34.83
CA PHE A 40 3.60 -7.17 -33.98
C PHE A 40 5.03 -7.25 -34.54
N VAL A 41 5.61 -6.10 -34.92
CA VAL A 41 7.01 -5.98 -35.40
C VAL A 41 8.03 -6.67 -34.48
N HIS A 42 7.71 -6.74 -33.20
CA HIS A 42 8.53 -7.43 -32.20
C HIS A 42 8.62 -8.96 -32.35
N LEU A 43 7.61 -9.60 -32.93
CA LEU A 43 7.63 -11.02 -33.20
C LEU A 43 8.57 -11.37 -34.37
N SER A 44 8.90 -10.38 -35.20
CA SER A 44 9.83 -10.49 -36.32
C SER A 44 11.29 -10.33 -35.93
N SER A 45 11.58 -9.83 -34.71
CA SER A 45 12.94 -9.66 -34.18
C SER A 45 13.28 -10.84 -33.24
N PRO A 46 14.24 -11.71 -33.62
CA PRO A 46 14.63 -12.87 -32.80
C PRO A 46 15.59 -12.50 -31.66
N ASP A 47 16.22 -11.33 -31.72
CA ASP A 47 17.30 -10.90 -30.83
C ASP A 47 16.81 -10.13 -29.59
N GLY A 48 15.51 -9.88 -29.49
CA GLY A 48 14.95 -9.13 -28.37
C GLY A 48 15.22 -7.63 -28.43
N ALA A 49 15.73 -7.09 -29.55
CA ALA A 49 16.05 -5.67 -29.71
C ALA A 49 14.83 -4.73 -29.56
N TRP A 50 13.62 -5.26 -29.80
CA TRP A 50 12.35 -4.59 -29.50
C TRP A 50 12.10 -4.35 -28.00
N ARG A 51 12.76 -5.11 -27.12
CA ARG A 51 12.88 -4.73 -25.73
C ARG A 51 13.82 -3.54 -25.73
N CYS A 52 13.27 -2.35 -25.96
CA CYS A 52 14.01 -1.12 -25.70
C CYS A 52 14.52 -1.27 -24.25
N PRO A 53 15.86 -1.29 -24.03
CA PRO A 53 16.36 -0.97 -22.71
C PRO A 53 15.73 0.38 -22.40
N LEU A 54 15.02 0.48 -21.27
CA LEU A 54 14.46 1.77 -20.88
C LEU A 54 15.63 2.76 -20.81
N GLU A 55 15.71 3.68 -21.77
CA GLU A 55 16.80 4.65 -21.84
C GLU A 55 16.85 5.42 -20.52
N GLY A 56 18.02 5.43 -19.87
CA GLY A 56 18.22 6.20 -18.63
C GLY A 56 17.99 5.46 -17.31
N HIS A 57 17.89 4.13 -17.26
CA HIS A 57 17.95 3.41 -15.98
C HIS A 57 19.39 3.39 -15.46
N SER A 58 19.78 4.49 -14.81
CA SER A 58 20.93 4.55 -13.93
C SER A 58 20.90 3.35 -12.98
N SER A 59 22.05 2.72 -12.75
CA SER A 59 22.25 1.61 -11.82
C SER A 59 22.09 2.00 -10.35
N GLU A 60 21.33 3.05 -10.05
CA GLU A 60 21.28 3.73 -8.75
C GLU A 60 19.87 4.26 -8.44
N ILE A 61 18.83 3.53 -8.85
CA ILE A 61 17.46 3.83 -8.40
C ILE A 61 17.37 3.48 -6.90
N ASP A 62 17.13 4.49 -6.06
CA ASP A 62 16.75 4.26 -4.67
C ASP A 62 15.39 3.56 -4.64
N LEU A 63 15.38 2.30 -4.22
CA LEU A 63 14.18 1.47 -4.16
C LEU A 63 13.34 1.73 -2.91
N ALA A 64 13.93 2.30 -1.85
CA ALA A 64 13.27 2.44 -0.57
C ALA A 64 11.96 3.26 -0.62
N PRO A 65 11.83 4.32 -1.44
CA PRO A 65 10.57 5.05 -1.59
C PRO A 65 9.43 4.23 -2.22
N PHE A 66 9.75 3.13 -2.91
CA PHE A 66 8.79 2.27 -3.61
C PHE A 66 8.42 1.01 -2.83
N ILE A 67 9.03 0.80 -1.65
CA ILE A 67 8.83 -0.40 -0.84
C ILE A 67 8.02 -0.05 0.41
N ASP A 68 6.89 -0.74 0.57
CA ASP A 68 6.16 -0.78 1.83
C ASP A 68 6.82 -1.80 2.76
N HIS A 69 7.53 -1.30 3.78
CA HIS A 69 8.24 -2.16 4.71
C HIS A 69 7.24 -2.90 5.62
N THR A 70 7.12 -4.22 5.43
CA THR A 70 5.92 -4.96 5.86
C THR A 70 6.21 -5.96 6.98
N GLN A 71 5.32 -6.04 7.98
CA GLN A 71 5.26 -7.12 8.96
C GLN A 71 3.81 -7.58 9.17
N LEU A 72 3.51 -8.81 8.72
CA LEU A 72 2.19 -9.44 8.81
C LEU A 72 2.23 -10.84 9.43
N GLN A 73 3.38 -11.28 9.95
CA GLN A 73 3.47 -12.57 10.63
C GLN A 73 2.60 -12.56 11.89
N LEU A 74 1.78 -13.60 12.03
CA LEU A 74 0.85 -13.72 13.16
C LEU A 74 1.58 -13.82 14.51
N SER A 75 2.74 -14.47 14.51
CA SER A 75 3.61 -14.65 15.68
C SER A 75 4.48 -13.43 16.01
N ALA A 76 4.40 -12.35 15.22
CA ALA A 76 5.19 -11.15 15.47
C ALA A 76 4.82 -10.50 16.80
N ASP A 77 5.81 -10.38 17.67
CA ASP A 77 5.68 -9.78 18.98
C ASP A 77 5.97 -8.28 18.95
N ARG A 78 5.97 -7.65 20.13
CA ARG A 78 6.22 -6.21 20.25
C ARG A 78 7.61 -5.82 19.74
N ALA A 79 8.63 -6.62 20.03
CA ALA A 79 10.02 -6.34 19.62
C ALA A 79 10.14 -6.30 18.09
N ALA A 80 9.42 -7.17 17.38
CA ALA A 80 9.36 -7.14 15.93
C ALA A 80 8.82 -5.80 15.37
N PHE A 81 7.81 -5.21 16.02
CA PHE A 81 7.27 -3.91 15.59
C PHE A 81 8.15 -2.72 15.98
N GLU A 82 8.87 -2.80 17.10
CA GLU A 82 9.88 -1.80 17.47
C GLU A 82 11.03 -1.78 16.45
N LYS A 83 11.48 -2.96 16.01
CA LYS A 83 12.44 -3.09 14.90
C LYS A 83 11.88 -2.51 13.60
N LEU A 84 10.68 -2.95 13.19
CA LEU A 84 10.00 -2.48 11.97
C LEU A 84 9.87 -0.95 11.94
N CYS A 85 9.57 -0.30 13.05
CA CYS A 85 9.41 1.15 13.11
C CYS A 85 10.74 1.92 13.13
N GLY A 86 11.84 1.26 13.52
CA GLY A 86 13.18 1.84 13.52
C GLY A 86 13.89 1.78 12.16
N GLU A 87 13.63 0.74 11.36
CA GLU A 87 14.27 0.52 10.06
C GLU A 87 13.99 1.61 9.00
N PRO A 88 12.77 2.18 8.87
CA PRO A 88 12.47 3.25 7.92
C PRO A 88 13.34 4.49 8.04
N GLN A 89 13.76 4.85 9.26
CA GLN A 89 14.66 5.99 9.47
C GLN A 89 16.07 5.71 8.94
N ARG A 90 16.52 4.45 8.99
CA ARG A 90 17.84 4.02 8.53
C ARG A 90 17.89 3.78 7.02
N PHE A 91 16.80 3.25 6.46
CA PHE A 91 16.75 2.79 5.08
C PHE A 91 15.88 3.67 4.16
N ASN A 92 15.35 4.80 4.65
CA ASN A 92 14.54 5.74 3.89
C ASN A 92 13.19 5.18 3.36
N PHE A 93 12.63 4.17 4.02
CA PHE A 93 11.27 3.70 3.69
C PHE A 93 10.23 4.78 4.02
N LYS A 94 9.25 4.96 3.14
CA LYS A 94 8.17 5.95 3.36
C LYS A 94 6.98 5.38 4.12
N VAL A 95 6.80 4.06 4.11
CA VAL A 95 5.63 3.39 4.66
C VAL A 95 6.06 2.14 5.43
N VAL A 96 5.46 1.92 6.60
CA VAL A 96 5.40 0.60 7.24
C VAL A 96 4.01 0.01 7.06
N CYS A 97 3.94 -1.26 6.64
CA CYS A 97 2.69 -1.97 6.41
C CYS A 97 2.49 -3.06 7.46
N VAL A 98 1.34 -3.05 8.13
CA VAL A 98 1.02 -3.94 9.26
C VAL A 98 -0.43 -4.39 9.24
N ASN A 99 -0.77 -5.35 10.10
CA ASN A 99 -2.16 -5.70 10.35
C ASN A 99 -2.91 -4.51 10.98
N GLY A 100 -4.20 -4.33 10.67
CA GLY A 100 -5.03 -3.23 11.20
C GLY A 100 -4.94 -3.08 12.73
N SER A 101 -4.87 -4.19 13.47
CA SER A 101 -4.72 -4.19 14.95
C SER A 101 -3.41 -3.57 15.46
N ARG A 102 -2.38 -3.44 14.60
CA ARG A 102 -1.04 -2.96 14.95
C ARG A 102 -0.80 -1.50 14.53
N VAL A 103 -1.71 -0.90 13.77
CA VAL A 103 -1.58 0.49 13.27
C VAL A 103 -1.34 1.49 14.41
N ALA A 104 -2.12 1.40 15.48
CA ALA A 104 -1.98 2.30 16.63
C ALA A 104 -0.63 2.14 17.36
N LEU A 105 -0.14 0.90 17.49
CA LEU A 105 1.17 0.62 18.08
C LEU A 105 2.29 1.24 17.24
N CYS A 106 2.30 0.97 15.93
CA CYS A 106 3.32 1.50 15.02
C CYS A 106 3.28 3.03 14.96
N ARG A 107 2.08 3.64 14.95
CA ARG A 107 1.97 5.10 14.99
C ARG A 107 2.57 5.66 16.27
N ALA A 108 2.26 5.08 17.43
CA ALA A 108 2.82 5.52 18.70
C ALA A 108 4.35 5.36 18.76
N LEU A 109 4.90 4.28 18.19
CA LEU A 109 6.35 4.07 18.10
C LEU A 109 7.03 5.11 17.20
N LEU A 110 6.39 5.46 16.07
CA LEU A 110 6.93 6.44 15.11
C LEU A 110 6.83 7.90 15.60
N THR A 111 5.78 8.27 16.34
CA THR A 111 5.58 9.63 16.88
C THR A 111 6.58 9.99 17.99
N ARG A 112 7.28 9.01 18.59
CA ARG A 112 8.36 9.29 19.56
C ARG A 112 9.52 10.11 18.96
N ASN A 113 9.59 10.24 17.64
CA ASN A 113 10.58 11.05 16.93
C ASN A 113 9.90 12.23 16.21
N THR A 114 10.19 13.46 16.62
CA THR A 114 9.49 14.69 16.19
C THR A 114 9.66 15.06 14.71
N ALA A 115 10.62 14.44 14.01
CA ALA A 115 10.91 14.66 12.59
C ALA A 115 10.37 13.55 11.65
N ASN A 116 9.52 12.65 12.16
CA ASN A 116 9.19 11.42 11.44
C ASN A 116 8.10 11.61 10.36
N THR A 117 8.48 11.39 9.09
CA THR A 117 7.58 11.47 7.93
C THR A 117 7.03 10.11 7.49
N VAL A 118 7.36 9.02 8.19
CA VAL A 118 6.97 7.65 7.82
C VAL A 118 5.48 7.42 8.09
N LYS A 119 4.77 6.90 7.09
CA LYS A 119 3.35 6.56 7.17
C LYS A 119 3.15 5.13 7.65
N VAL A 120 1.97 4.84 8.22
CA VAL A 120 1.57 3.49 8.61
C VAL A 120 0.40 3.06 7.74
N GLY A 121 0.57 1.97 7.00
CA GLY A 121 -0.47 1.29 6.23
C GLY A 121 -1.02 0.08 6.98
N GLY A 122 -2.35 0.00 7.10
CA GLY A 122 -3.05 -1.16 7.66
C GLY A 122 -3.70 -1.99 6.55
N VAL A 123 -3.47 -3.31 6.53
CA VAL A 123 -4.22 -4.20 5.63
C VAL A 123 -5.66 -4.40 6.12
N CYS A 124 -6.61 -4.47 5.18
CA CYS A 124 -8.03 -4.73 5.43
C CYS A 124 -8.46 -6.02 4.74
N GLY A 125 -9.32 -6.81 5.39
CA GLY A 125 -9.77 -8.12 4.94
C GLY A 125 -8.66 -9.17 4.89
N PHE A 126 -7.50 -8.93 5.50
CA PHE A 126 -6.36 -9.85 5.40
C PHE A 126 -6.53 -11.07 6.32
N PRO A 127 -6.13 -12.29 5.92
CA PRO A 127 -5.53 -12.64 4.62
C PRO A 127 -6.55 -13.02 3.53
N LEU A 128 -7.72 -13.55 3.90
CA LEU A 128 -8.61 -14.23 2.96
C LEU A 128 -9.57 -13.29 2.19
N GLY A 129 -9.91 -12.14 2.75
CA GLY A 129 -10.74 -11.13 2.10
C GLY A 129 -12.19 -11.53 1.88
N GLN A 130 -12.63 -12.67 2.42
CA GLN A 130 -13.97 -13.25 2.26
C GLN A 130 -14.99 -12.63 3.23
N THR A 131 -15.05 -11.30 3.24
CA THR A 131 -15.98 -10.53 4.06
C THR A 131 -16.78 -9.56 3.17
N THR A 132 -17.89 -9.07 3.70
CA THR A 132 -18.74 -8.11 2.97
C THR A 132 -18.03 -6.77 2.80
N THR A 133 -18.43 -6.00 1.78
CA THR A 133 -17.94 -4.64 1.56
C THR A 133 -18.13 -3.75 2.79
N ALA A 134 -19.23 -3.93 3.52
CA ALA A 134 -19.50 -3.18 4.76
C ALA A 134 -18.43 -3.45 5.83
N ILE A 135 -17.97 -4.70 5.98
CA ILE A 135 -16.91 -5.05 6.94
C ILE A 135 -15.56 -4.50 6.47
N LYS A 136 -15.23 -4.59 5.18
CA LYS A 136 -13.99 -4.00 4.63
C LYS A 136 -13.94 -2.49 4.84
N ALA A 137 -15.06 -1.80 4.62
CA ALA A 137 -15.18 -0.37 4.89
C ALA A 137 -15.01 -0.07 6.39
N ALA A 138 -15.59 -0.90 7.26
CA ALA A 138 -15.43 -0.75 8.70
C ALA A 138 -14.00 -0.97 9.19
N GLU A 139 -13.27 -1.93 8.63
CA GLU A 139 -11.86 -2.17 8.93
C GLU A 139 -10.95 -1.04 8.44
N ALA A 140 -11.25 -0.47 7.26
CA ALA A 140 -10.54 0.68 6.73
C ALA A 140 -10.80 1.98 7.51
N MET A 141 -11.95 2.07 8.20
CA MET A 141 -12.26 3.20 9.07
C MET A 141 -11.41 3.16 10.34
N VAL A 142 -10.52 4.13 10.50
CA VAL A 142 -9.73 4.28 11.72
C VAL A 142 -10.65 4.74 12.86
N LYS A 143 -10.91 3.85 13.83
CA LYS A 143 -11.59 4.15 15.09
C LYS A 143 -10.58 4.13 16.25
N ALA A 144 -10.29 5.28 16.86
CA ALA A 144 -9.53 5.31 18.11
C ALA A 144 -10.46 4.92 19.25
N SER A 145 -10.15 3.84 19.96
CA SER A 145 -10.84 3.45 21.20
C SER A 145 -9.84 2.96 22.23
N GLY A 146 -10.06 3.31 23.50
CA GLY A 146 -9.25 2.85 24.63
C GLY A 146 -8.36 3.93 25.25
N GLY A 147 -8.96 4.97 25.84
CA GLY A 147 -8.22 5.90 26.71
C GLY A 147 -8.31 7.38 26.38
N VAL A 148 -9.04 7.78 25.33
CA VAL A 148 -9.29 9.20 25.04
C VAL A 148 -10.24 9.76 26.10
N ARG A 149 -9.69 10.50 27.08
CA ARG A 149 -10.45 11.07 28.22
C ARG A 149 -10.50 12.60 28.21
N ASP A 150 -9.74 13.23 27.33
CA ASP A 150 -9.63 14.67 27.23
C ASP A 150 -9.61 15.14 25.77
N ARG A 151 -9.96 16.41 25.58
CA ARG A 151 -10.10 17.06 24.29
C ARG A 151 -8.80 17.12 23.50
N GLN A 152 -7.67 17.32 24.18
CA GLN A 152 -6.38 17.43 23.50
C GLN A 152 -6.00 16.09 22.85
N THR A 153 -6.11 15.00 23.60
CA THR A 153 -5.90 13.65 23.08
C THR A 153 -6.87 13.36 21.94
N ALA A 154 -8.15 13.75 22.05
CA ALA A 154 -9.14 13.56 20.99
C ALA A 154 -8.75 14.29 19.69
N LEU A 155 -8.33 15.55 19.78
CA LEU A 155 -7.89 16.35 18.64
C LEU A 155 -6.65 15.76 17.97
N GLN A 156 -5.66 15.33 18.75
CA GLN A 156 -4.47 14.66 18.23
C GLN A 156 -4.83 13.40 17.44
N TYR A 157 -5.77 12.58 17.93
CA TYR A 157 -6.23 11.41 17.20
C TYR A 157 -6.92 11.80 15.89
N ILE A 158 -7.77 12.83 15.88
CA ILE A 158 -8.40 13.33 14.65
C ILE A 158 -7.34 13.80 13.64
N GLU A 159 -6.34 14.58 14.09
CA GLU A 159 -5.22 15.02 13.25
C GLU A 159 -4.40 13.87 12.68
N THR A 160 -4.32 12.73 13.38
CA THR A 160 -3.67 11.52 12.87
C THR A 160 -4.50 10.74 11.83
N GLY A 161 -5.68 11.24 11.45
CA GLY A 161 -6.55 10.61 10.45
C GLY A 161 -7.59 9.65 11.05
N VAL A 162 -7.83 9.71 12.36
CA VAL A 162 -8.91 8.94 13.00
C VAL A 162 -10.26 9.52 12.60
N HIS A 163 -11.10 8.69 11.99
CA HIS A 163 -12.42 9.08 11.51
C HIS A 163 -13.49 9.07 12.61
N ARG A 164 -13.29 8.27 13.68
CA ARG A 164 -14.26 8.12 14.77
C ARG A 164 -13.56 7.84 16.10
N ILE A 165 -14.00 8.47 17.18
CA ILE A 165 -13.46 8.25 18.54
C ILE A 165 -14.52 7.52 19.38
N GLY A 166 -14.12 6.42 20.03
CA GLY A 166 -14.92 5.72 21.03
C GLY A 166 -14.42 6.04 22.44
N THR A 167 -15.25 6.71 23.25
CA THR A 167 -14.91 7.13 24.62
C THR A 167 -16.16 7.18 25.51
N SER A 168 -16.04 6.77 26.78
CA SER A 168 -17.09 6.92 27.80
C SER A 168 -17.13 8.33 28.40
N SER A 169 -16.15 9.19 28.08
CA SER A 169 -16.05 10.57 28.56
C SER A 169 -16.45 11.60 27.49
N GLY A 170 -17.27 11.20 26.51
CA GLY A 170 -17.61 12.03 25.34
C GLY A 170 -18.13 13.42 25.70
N ILE A 171 -19.02 13.53 26.69
CA ILE A 171 -19.59 14.80 27.18
C ILE A 171 -18.47 15.70 27.72
N ALA A 172 -17.60 15.19 28.59
CA ALA A 172 -16.51 15.95 29.18
C ALA A 172 -15.46 16.41 28.16
N ILE A 173 -15.32 15.69 27.03
CA ILE A 173 -14.42 16.04 25.93
C ILE A 173 -14.96 17.21 25.11
N ILE A 174 -16.27 17.25 24.85
CA ILE A 174 -16.90 18.31 24.04
C ILE A 174 -17.20 19.57 24.86
N SER A 175 -17.55 19.44 26.15
CA SER A 175 -17.97 20.57 27.00
C SER A 175 -16.85 21.51 27.44
N LYS A 176 -15.60 21.29 27.02
CA LYS A 176 -14.43 22.07 27.46
C LYS A 176 -14.18 23.38 26.67
N ASN A 177 -15.02 23.72 25.69
CA ASN A 177 -15.00 25.04 25.03
C ASN A 177 -16.40 25.69 25.11
N GLU A 178 -16.47 26.76 25.91
CA GLU A 178 -17.51 27.81 26.03
C GLU A 178 -18.74 27.64 26.95
N PRO A 179 -19.20 28.76 27.58
CA PRO A 179 -20.19 28.75 28.65
C PRO A 179 -21.57 28.43 28.10
N LEU A 180 -22.25 27.51 28.75
CA LEU A 180 -23.58 27.05 28.37
C LEU A 180 -24.60 28.18 28.54
N GLU A 181 -25.10 28.75 27.44
CA GLU A 181 -26.43 29.34 27.47
C GLU A 181 -27.42 28.24 27.89
N THR A 182 -28.25 28.60 28.86
CA THR A 182 -29.10 27.69 29.60
C THR A 182 -30.15 27.11 28.66
N PHE A 183 -30.01 25.84 28.28
CA PHE A 183 -31.08 25.11 27.61
C PHE A 183 -32.22 24.93 28.63
N LYS A 184 -33.25 25.79 28.55
CA LYS A 184 -34.49 25.62 29.31
C LYS A 184 -35.18 24.37 28.79
N GLY A 185 -35.25 23.35 29.65
CA GLY A 185 -35.86 22.06 29.35
C GLY A 185 -37.30 22.20 28.87
N GLY A 186 -37.58 21.60 27.71
CA GLY A 186 -38.93 21.20 27.32
C GLY A 186 -39.13 19.75 27.71
N SER A 187 -40.03 19.53 28.66
CA SER A 187 -40.55 18.23 29.06
C SER A 187 -41.28 17.56 27.91
N TYR A 188 -40.86 16.35 27.50
CA TYR A 188 -41.71 15.20 27.13
C TYR A 188 -40.89 13.92 27.26
#